data_AF-A0A537W4T2-F1
#
_entry.id   AF-A0A537W4T2-F1
#
_cell.length_a   1.000
_cell.length_b   1.000
_cell.length_c   1.000
_cell.angle_alpha   90.00
_cell.angle_beta   90.00
_cell.angle_gamma   90.00
#
_symmetry.space_group_name_H-M   'P 1'
#
loop_
_entity.id
_entity.type
_entity.pdbx_description
1 polymer ?
#
loop_
_entity_poly.entity_id
_entity_poly.type
_entity_poly.pdbx_seq_one_letter_code
_entity_poly.pdbx_strand_id
1 'polypeptide(L)'
;MRASGGGRQGSDVHEGSSGQVVRSLQTLLVNGVGEWGTPPGGADGQFGPKTLASVKAFQKWGHVATDGIVGDQTWDVSLHAMSKTLETAVGLQYVVG
;
A
#
# COMPACT_ATOMS: atom_id res chain seq x y z
N MET A 1 -0.55 18.47 34.86
CA MET A 1 -0.50 17.07 34.38
C MET A 1 -1.91 16.48 34.34
N ARG A 2 -2.51 16.32 33.16
CA ARG A 2 -3.53 15.30 32.86
C ARG A 2 -3.40 14.97 31.37
N ALA A 3 -3.02 13.73 31.07
CA ALA A 3 -2.97 13.19 29.72
C ALA A 3 -4.40 13.03 29.20
N SER A 4 -4.64 13.46 27.96
CA SER A 4 -5.85 13.13 27.20
C SER A 4 -5.43 12.93 25.76
N GLY A 5 -4.74 11.80 25.53
CA GLY A 5 -4.49 11.25 24.20
C GLY A 5 -5.78 10.61 23.71
N GLY A 6 -6.38 11.18 22.68
CA GLY A 6 -7.64 10.72 22.10
C GLY A 6 -7.95 11.44 20.79
N GLY A 7 -6.94 11.73 20.00
CA GLY A 7 -7.11 12.13 18.61
C GLY A 7 -7.02 10.88 17.73
N ARG A 8 -7.92 10.77 16.75
CA ARG A 8 -7.89 9.79 15.64
C ARG A 8 -6.67 10.06 14.73
N GLN A 9 -5.47 10.06 15.31
CA GLN A 9 -4.23 10.49 14.69
C GLN A 9 -3.45 9.26 14.21
N GLY A 10 -3.33 9.09 12.90
CA GLY A 10 -2.20 8.38 12.28
C GLY A 10 -2.46 7.00 11.65
N SER A 11 -3.50 6.82 10.83
CA SER A 11 -3.60 5.66 9.91
C SER A 11 -2.82 5.83 8.61
N ASP A 12 -2.34 7.05 8.34
CA ASP A 12 -1.59 7.39 7.14
C ASP A 12 -0.12 6.96 7.26
N VAL A 13 0.33 6.12 6.32
CA VAL A 13 1.75 5.73 6.22
C VAL A 13 2.43 6.58 5.17
N HIS A 14 3.54 7.23 5.53
CA HIS A 14 4.26 8.15 4.65
C HIS A 14 5.78 8.01 4.80
N GLU A 15 6.55 8.77 4.01
CA GLU A 15 8.01 8.80 4.12
C GLU A 15 8.45 9.14 5.55
N GLY A 16 9.38 8.35 6.08
CA GLY A 16 9.83 8.42 7.48
C GLY A 16 9.02 7.56 8.45
N SER A 17 7.86 7.02 8.07
CA SER A 17 7.16 6.01 8.87
C SER A 17 7.99 4.72 8.97
N SER A 18 7.85 4.00 10.08
CA SER A 18 8.50 2.71 10.28
C SER A 18 7.66 1.76 11.12
N GLY A 19 7.96 0.47 11.06
CA GLY A 19 7.34 -0.58 11.85
C GLY A 19 6.57 -1.61 11.01
N GLN A 20 5.76 -2.42 11.70
CA GLN A 20 5.09 -3.57 11.10
C GLN A 20 4.14 -3.18 9.96
N VAL A 21 3.46 -2.03 10.08
CA VAL A 21 2.53 -1.54 9.07
C VAL A 21 3.26 -1.23 7.76
N VAL A 22 4.44 -0.59 7.83
CA VAL A 22 5.28 -0.31 6.65
C VAL A 22 5.77 -1.61 6.03
N ARG A 23 6.15 -2.59 6.86
CA ARG A 23 6.59 -3.89 6.38
C ARG A 23 5.50 -4.62 5.61
N SER A 24 4.27 -4.62 6.14
CA SER A 24 3.10 -5.16 5.45
C SER A 24 2.83 -4.46 4.12
N LEU A 25 2.87 -3.12 4.11
CA LEU A 25 2.73 -2.32 2.89
C LEU A 25 3.81 -2.69 1.85
N GLN A 26 5.08 -2.75 2.26
CA GLN A 26 6.18 -3.14 1.38
C GLN A 26 5.99 -4.56 0.84
N THR A 27 5.50 -5.52 1.65
CA THR A 27 5.18 -6.87 1.16
C THR A 27 4.12 -6.85 0.07
N LEU A 28 3.06 -6.04 0.23
CA LEU A 28 2.05 -5.85 -0.82
C LEU A 28 2.66 -5.25 -2.09
N LEU A 29 3.48 -4.22 -1.92
CA LEU A 29 4.16 -3.52 -3.02
C LEU A 29 5.22 -4.39 -3.73
N VAL A 30 5.79 -5.38 -3.05
CA VAL A 30 6.68 -6.39 -3.67
C VAL A 30 5.85 -7.39 -4.47
N ASN A 31 4.74 -7.87 -3.91
CA ASN A 31 3.94 -8.93 -4.54
C ASN A 31 3.27 -8.49 -5.84
N GLY A 32 2.79 -7.25 -5.92
CA GLY A 32 2.17 -6.74 -7.16
C GLY A 32 3.10 -5.93 -8.05
N VAL A 33 4.43 -5.97 -7.82
CA VAL A 33 5.40 -5.19 -8.61
C VAL A 33 5.31 -5.43 -10.12
N GLY A 34 4.78 -6.57 -10.55
CA GLY A 34 4.51 -6.85 -11.96
C GLY A 34 3.50 -5.89 -12.61
N GLU A 35 2.58 -5.33 -11.84
CA GLU A 35 1.49 -4.46 -12.32
C GLU A 35 1.92 -2.99 -12.48
N TRP A 36 2.74 -2.46 -11.56
CA TRP A 36 3.18 -1.06 -11.56
C TRP A 36 4.68 -0.88 -11.83
N GLY A 37 5.45 -1.96 -11.98
CA GLY A 37 6.84 -1.96 -12.46
C GLY A 37 7.88 -1.32 -11.55
N THR A 38 7.50 -0.89 -10.35
CA THR A 38 8.40 -0.16 -9.43
C THR A 38 8.50 -0.88 -8.08
N PRO A 39 9.61 -1.56 -7.78
CA PRO A 39 9.78 -2.26 -6.50
C PRO A 39 9.99 -1.28 -5.35
N PRO A 40 9.40 -1.51 -4.16
CA PRO A 40 9.60 -0.66 -2.97
C PRO A 40 10.99 -0.83 -2.34
N GLY A 41 11.82 -1.73 -2.88
CA GLY A 41 13.01 -2.26 -2.22
C GLY A 41 12.70 -3.56 -1.51
N GLY A 42 13.06 -3.65 -0.22
CA GLY A 42 12.74 -4.77 0.64
C GLY A 42 11.60 -4.48 1.62
N ALA A 43 11.08 -5.51 2.27
CA ALA A 43 10.13 -5.39 3.38
C ALA A 43 10.89 -5.26 4.71
N ASP A 44 11.66 -4.18 4.84
CA ASP A 44 12.49 -3.88 6.02
C ASP A 44 11.72 -3.12 7.11
N GLY A 45 10.49 -2.69 6.82
CA GLY A 45 9.65 -1.91 7.71
C GLY A 45 10.05 -0.44 7.80
N GLN A 46 10.84 0.08 6.85
CA GLN A 46 11.25 1.48 6.80
C GLN A 46 10.74 2.16 5.53
N PHE A 47 9.94 3.21 5.68
CA PHE A 47 9.37 3.91 4.54
C PHE A 47 10.40 4.90 4.01
N GLY A 48 11.26 4.42 3.12
CA GLY A 48 12.25 5.20 2.41
C GLY A 48 11.79 5.66 1.02
N PRO A 49 12.66 6.36 0.27
CA PRO A 49 12.34 6.92 -1.05
C PRO A 49 11.98 5.85 -2.10
N LYS A 50 12.50 4.62 -1.95
CA LYS A 50 12.11 3.48 -2.82
C LYS A 50 10.67 3.05 -2.55
N THR A 51 10.29 2.96 -1.27
CA THR A 51 8.91 2.66 -0.88
C THR A 51 7.97 3.76 -1.36
N LEU A 52 8.35 5.04 -1.21
CA LEU A 52 7.58 6.17 -1.75
C LEU A 52 7.34 6.07 -3.26
N ALA A 53 8.39 5.79 -4.04
CA ALA A 53 8.27 5.63 -5.49
C ALA A 53 7.31 4.49 -5.86
N SER A 54 7.38 3.37 -5.14
CA SER A 54 6.50 2.22 -5.36
C SER A 54 5.05 2.51 -4.96
N VAL A 55 4.82 3.20 -3.84
CA VAL A 55 3.48 3.67 -3.43
C VAL A 55 2.89 4.58 -4.49
N LYS A 56 3.66 5.53 -5.03
CA LYS A 56 3.18 6.41 -6.09
C LYS A 56 2.85 5.64 -7.38
N ALA A 57 3.66 4.65 -7.74
CA ALA A 57 3.37 3.80 -8.89
C ALA A 57 2.08 2.98 -8.69
N PHE A 58 1.89 2.43 -7.48
CA PHE A 58 0.69 1.73 -7.07
C PHE A 58 -0.55 2.64 -7.10
N GLN A 59 -0.47 3.84 -6.52
CA GLN A 59 -1.56 4.83 -6.53
C GLN A 59 -1.94 5.24 -7.96
N LYS A 60 -0.94 5.39 -8.84
CA LYS A 60 -1.16 5.68 -10.26
C LYS A 60 -1.86 4.53 -10.98
N TRP A 61 -1.47 3.28 -10.71
CA TRP A 61 -2.13 2.09 -11.25
C TRP A 61 -3.57 1.97 -10.73
N GLY A 62 -3.80 2.28 -9.46
CA GLY A 62 -5.12 2.27 -8.83
C GLY A 62 -6.00 3.48 -9.17
N HIS A 63 -5.53 4.41 -10.00
CA HIS A 63 -6.25 5.65 -10.37
C HIS A 63 -6.70 6.50 -9.16
N VAL A 64 -5.91 6.54 -8.09
CA VAL A 64 -6.16 7.38 -6.90
C VAL A 64 -5.15 8.52 -6.79
N ALA A 65 -5.32 9.38 -5.79
CA ALA A 65 -4.39 10.47 -5.51
C ALA A 65 -2.95 9.92 -5.34
N THR A 66 -2.01 10.47 -6.12
CA THR A 66 -0.61 10.03 -6.14
C THR A 66 0.26 10.88 -5.20
N ASP A 67 -0.20 11.03 -3.97
CA ASP A 67 0.46 11.84 -2.93
C ASP A 67 1.62 11.11 -2.25
N GLY A 68 1.71 9.78 -2.41
CA GLY A 68 2.68 8.94 -1.70
C GLY A 68 2.31 8.67 -0.25
N ILE A 69 1.08 8.99 0.16
CA ILE A 69 0.53 8.77 1.49
C ILE A 69 -0.46 7.60 1.43
N VAL A 70 -0.22 6.58 2.24
CA VAL A 70 -1.10 5.42 2.34
C VAL A 70 -2.12 5.65 3.44
N GLY A 71 -3.18 6.38 3.11
CA GLY A 71 -4.38 6.54 3.93
C GLY A 71 -5.52 5.59 3.52
N ASP A 72 -6.71 5.77 4.09
CA ASP A 72 -7.87 4.88 3.89
C ASP A 72 -8.21 4.63 2.42
N GLN A 73 -8.12 5.66 1.56
CA GLN A 73 -8.38 5.51 0.12
C GLN A 73 -7.34 4.64 -0.58
N THR A 74 -6.09 4.68 -0.14
CA THR A 74 -5.02 3.82 -0.68
C THR A 74 -5.13 2.39 -0.13
N TRP A 75 -5.60 2.22 1.10
CA TRP A 75 -5.91 0.90 1.68
C TRP A 75 -7.06 0.20 0.94
N ASP A 76 -8.07 0.94 0.49
CA ASP A 76 -9.15 0.38 -0.33
C ASP A 76 -8.64 -0.16 -1.69
N VAL A 77 -7.73 0.56 -2.35
CA VAL A 77 -7.04 0.04 -3.55
C VAL A 77 -6.21 -1.20 -3.20
N SER A 78 -5.58 -1.25 -2.02
CA SER A 78 -4.77 -2.40 -1.60
C SER A 78 -5.62 -3.65 -1.44
N LEU A 79 -6.82 -3.52 -0.85
CA LEU A 79 -7.78 -4.63 -0.75
C LEU A 79 -8.28 -5.08 -2.12
N HIS A 80 -8.60 -4.16 -3.03
CA HIS A 80 -8.98 -4.50 -4.40
C HIS A 80 -7.84 -5.14 -5.21
N ALA A 81 -6.61 -4.64 -5.07
CA ALA A 81 -5.43 -5.20 -5.71
C ALA A 81 -5.09 -6.59 -5.18
N MET A 82 -5.25 -6.82 -3.87
CA MET A 82 -5.13 -8.14 -3.27
C MET A 82 -6.24 -9.08 -3.75
N SER A 83 -7.49 -8.61 -3.89
CA SER A 83 -8.57 -9.39 -4.51
C SER A 83 -8.18 -9.80 -5.92
N LYS A 84 -7.79 -8.85 -6.79
CA LYS A 84 -7.36 -9.16 -8.16
C LYS A 84 -6.21 -10.15 -8.23
N THR A 85 -5.23 -10.00 -7.34
CA THR A 85 -4.11 -10.94 -7.23
C THR A 85 -4.57 -12.32 -6.78
N LEU A 86 -5.48 -12.40 -5.80
CA LEU A 86 -6.08 -13.65 -5.36
C LEU A 86 -6.88 -14.30 -6.49
N GLU A 87 -7.76 -13.53 -7.15
CA GLU A 87 -8.59 -13.95 -8.30
C GLU A 87 -7.71 -14.51 -9.43
N THR A 88 -6.60 -13.83 -9.73
CA THR A 88 -5.61 -14.29 -10.72
C THR A 88 -4.87 -15.54 -10.27
N ALA A 89 -4.47 -15.62 -8.99
CA ALA A 89 -3.71 -16.73 -8.45
C ALA A 89 -4.56 -18.01 -8.22
N VAL A 90 -5.85 -17.86 -7.92
CA VAL A 90 -6.78 -18.99 -7.75
C VAL A 90 -7.51 -19.38 -9.04
N GLY A 91 -7.25 -18.70 -10.16
CA GLY A 91 -7.85 -19.03 -11.46
C GLY A 91 -9.37 -18.87 -11.50
N LEU A 92 -9.96 -18.11 -10.58
CA LEU A 92 -11.37 -17.77 -10.61
C LEU A 92 -11.57 -16.56 -11.51
N GLN A 93 -11.46 -16.81 -12.82
CA GLN A 93 -11.95 -15.91 -13.84
C GLN A 93 -13.47 -15.81 -13.69
N TYR A 94 -13.96 -14.90 -12.86
CA TYR A 94 -15.36 -14.49 -12.95
C TYR A 94 -15.48 -13.72 -14.27
N VAL A 95 -16.05 -14.40 -15.26
CA VAL A 95 -16.71 -13.77 -16.40
C VAL A 95 -17.69 -12.76 -15.80
N VAL A 96 -17.33 -11.47 -15.87
CA VAL A 96 -18.32 -10.40 -15.78
C VAL A 96 -18.63 -10.06 -17.23
N GLY A 97 -19.81 -10.49 -17.67
CA GLY A 97 -20.42 -10.08 -18.93
C GLY A 97 -20.94 -8.65 -18.87
#